data_AF-A0A375G2J0-F1
#
_entry.id   AF-A0A375G2J0-F1
#
_cell.length_a   1.000
_cell.length_b   1.000
_cell.length_c   1.000
_cell.angle_alpha   90.00
_cell.angle_beta   90.00
_cell.angle_gamma   90.00
#
_symmetry.space_group_name_H-M   'P 1'
#
loop_
_entity.id
_entity.type
_entity.pdbx_description
1 polymer ?
#
loop_
_entity_poly.entity_id
_entity_poly.type
_entity_poly.pdbx_seq_one_letter_code
_entity_poly.pdbx_strand_id
1 'polypeptide(L)' 'MSFTTWTPPAVASERRQFALTLWRAVEAQHVVSTMPLVDSLEEQAVLEAVLDAGKPAWAASPSK' A
#
# COMPACT_ATOMS: atom_id res chain seq x y z
N MET A 1 6.39 27.24 -5.26
CA MET A 1 7.49 26.28 -5.07
C MET A 1 6.88 24.90 -4.88
N SER A 2 7.26 23.92 -5.70
CA SER A 2 6.62 22.61 -5.80
C SER A 2 6.90 21.76 -4.55
N PHE A 3 5.84 21.46 -3.80
CA PHE A 3 5.84 20.79 -2.49
C PHE A 3 5.65 19.26 -2.59
N THR A 4 6.06 18.63 -3.69
CA THR A 4 5.69 17.23 -3.99
C THR A 4 6.86 16.30 -4.33
N THR A 5 8.10 16.78 -4.28
CA THR A 5 9.26 15.91 -4.54
C THR A 5 9.61 15.12 -3.27
N TRP A 6 9.29 13.83 -3.27
CA TRP A 6 9.68 12.86 -2.24
C TRP A 6 11.20 12.61 -2.28
N THR A 7 11.98 13.51 -1.67
CA THR A 7 13.43 13.29 -1.48
C THR A 7 13.68 12.49 -0.21
N PRO A 8 14.68 11.58 -0.15
CA PRO A 8 14.94 10.78 1.06
C PRO A 8 15.08 11.60 2.35
N PRO A 9 15.73 12.79 2.36
CA PRO A 9 15.78 13.65 3.54
C PRO A 9 14.41 14.23 3.95
N ALA A 10 13.56 14.62 3.00
CA ALA A 10 12.23 15.15 3.28
C ALA A 10 11.28 14.09 3.88
N VAL A 11 11.44 12.82 3.49
CA VAL A 11 10.72 11.71 4.13
C VAL A 11 11.26 11.47 5.54
N ALA A 12 12.57 11.57 5.70
CA ALA A 12 13.23 11.31 6.97
C ALA A 12 12.87 12.32 8.05
N SER A 13 12.62 13.59 7.69
CA SER A 13 12.27 14.64 8.65
C SER A 13 10.90 14.44 9.31
N GLU A 14 9.99 13.70 8.67
CA GLU A 14 8.65 13.42 9.20
C GLU A 14 8.57 12.12 10.01
N ARG A 15 9.68 11.41 10.24
CA ARG A 15 9.70 10.17 11.02
C ARG A 15 9.29 10.43 12.46
N ARG A 16 8.36 9.62 12.98
CA ARG A 16 7.93 9.63 14.39
C ARG A 16 7.95 8.20 14.92
N GLN A 17 8.17 8.05 16.23
CA GLN A 17 7.99 6.76 16.87
C GLN A 17 6.51 6.36 16.77
N PHE A 18 6.28 5.11 16.35
CA PHE A 18 4.95 4.56 16.18
C PHE A 18 4.92 3.15 16.76
N ALA A 19 3.99 2.90 17.68
CA ALA A 19 3.83 1.61 18.34
C ALA A 19 2.36 1.21 18.26
N LEU A 20 2.07 0.15 17.50
CA LEU A 20 0.76 -0.49 17.42
C LEU A 20 0.98 -2.00 17.24
N THR A 21 0.01 -2.79 17.68
CA THR A 21 -0.12 -4.18 17.24
C THR A 21 -0.58 -4.19 15.78
N LEU A 22 0.36 -4.16 14.86
CA LEU A 22 0.11 -4.14 13.42
C LEU A 22 -0.20 -5.55 12.92
N TRP A 23 -1.39 -5.72 12.34
CA TRP A 23 -1.79 -6.96 11.68
C TRP A 23 -1.55 -6.93 10.16
N ARG A 24 -1.57 -5.73 9.57
CA ARG A 24 -1.17 -5.45 8.18
C ARG A 24 -0.57 -4.06 8.06
N ALA A 25 0.55 -3.97 7.36
CA ALA A 25 0.95 -2.75 6.68
C ALA A 25 0.52 -2.89 5.22
N VAL A 26 -0.29 -1.97 4.72
CA VAL A 26 -0.67 -1.91 3.30
C VAL A 26 0.01 -0.69 2.72
N GLU A 27 0.96 -0.89 1.81
CA GLU A 27 1.46 0.21 0.99
C GLU A 27 0.38 0.60 -0.02
N ALA A 28 0.02 1.89 -0.02
CA ALA A 28 -0.95 2.45 -0.95
C ALA A 28 -0.44 2.53 -2.40
N GLN A 29 0.73 1.94 -2.69
CA GLN A 29 1.36 1.95 -4.00
C GLN A 29 1.05 0.70 -4.87
N HIS A 30 0.24 -0.25 -4.39
CA HIS A 30 0.00 -1.51 -5.09
C HIS A 30 -0.40 -1.33 -6.58
N VAL A 31 -1.29 -0.38 -6.90
CA VAL A 31 -1.69 -0.07 -8.29
C VAL A 31 -0.51 0.33 -9.19
N VAL A 32 0.41 1.16 -8.66
CA VAL A 32 1.57 1.63 -9.42
C VAL A 32 2.59 0.50 -9.64
N SER A 33 2.68 -0.43 -8.70
CA SER A 33 3.62 -1.56 -8.79
C SER A 33 3.18 -2.67 -9.75
N THR A 34 1.88 -2.77 -10.04
CA THR A 34 1.27 -3.84 -10.85
C THR A 34 0.88 -3.40 -12.25
N MET A 35 0.71 -2.09 -12.48
CA MET A 35 0.49 -1.48 -13.81
C MET A 35 1.40 -2.02 -14.94
N PRO A 36 2.70 -2.29 -14.73
CA PRO A 36 3.55 -2.85 -15.78
C PRO A 36 3.22 -4.29 -16.22
N LEU A 37 2.28 -4.98 -15.56
CA LEU A 37 1.89 -6.37 -15.84
C LEU A 37 0.71 -6.48 -16.82
N VAL A 38 0.12 -5.35 -17.22
CA VAL A 38 -1.10 -5.28 -18.05
C VAL A 38 -0.97 -4.20 -19.12
N ASP A 39 -1.78 -4.32 -20.18
CA ASP A 39 -1.72 -3.39 -21.33
C ASP A 39 -2.81 -2.31 -21.26
N SER A 40 -3.78 -2.44 -20.35
CA SER A 40 -4.93 -1.54 -20.24
C SER A 40 -5.42 -1.33 -18.80
N LEU A 41 -6.22 -0.26 -18.62
CA LEU A 41 -6.86 0.04 -17.33
C LEU A 41 -7.96 -0.97 -16.99
N GLU A 42 -8.70 -1.49 -17.97
CA GLU A 42 -9.67 -2.54 -17.72
C GLU A 42 -9.01 -3.82 -17.20
N GLU A 43 -7.88 -4.23 -17.80
CA GLU A 43 -7.10 -5.37 -17.32
C GLU A 43 -6.52 -5.12 -15.93
N GLN A 44 -6.04 -3.90 -15.66
CA GLN A 44 -5.59 -3.52 -14.32
C GLN A 44 -6.70 -3.69 -13.28
N ALA A 45 -7.94 -3.30 -13.61
CA ALA A 45 -9.06 -3.46 -12.69
C ALA A 45 -9.37 -4.94 -12.39
N VAL A 46 -9.23 -5.82 -13.38
CA VAL A 46 -9.37 -7.27 -13.21
C VAL A 46 -8.24 -7.83 -12.33
N LEU A 47 -6.99 -7.42 -12.59
CA LEU A 47 -5.83 -7.83 -11.80
C LEU A 47 -5.99 -7.43 -10.32
N GLU A 48 -6.40 -6.19 -10.05
CA GLU A 48 -6.62 -5.69 -8.70
C GLU A 48 -7.75 -6.47 -7.99
N ALA A 49 -8.83 -6.83 -8.69
CA ALA A 49 -9.89 -7.66 -8.10
C ALA A 49 -9.39 -9.06 -7.71
N VAL A 50 -8.53 -9.69 -8.53
CA VAL A 50 -7.93 -10.99 -8.23
C VAL A 50 -6.98 -10.89 -7.03
N LEU A 51 -6.13 -9.86 -7.00
CA LEU A 51 -5.21 -9.63 -5.90
C LEU A 51 -5.95 -9.35 -4.58
N ASP A 52 -7.03 -8.56 -4.63
CA ASP A 52 -7.86 -8.26 -3.46
C ASP A 52 -8.55 -9.51 -2.90
N ALA A 53 -9.09 -10.36 -3.78
CA ALA A 53 -9.70 -11.64 -3.38
C ALA A 53 -8.70 -12.63 -2.76
N GLY A 54 -7.41 -12.56 -3.15
CA GLY A 54 -6.34 -13.38 -2.59
C GLY A 54 -5.78 -12.87 -1.26
N LYS A 55 -6.19 -11.68 -0.79
CA LYS A 55 -5.73 -11.18 0.50
C LYS A 55 -6.23 -12.10 1.60
N PRO A 56 -5.42 -12.38 2.64
CA PRO A 56 -5.86 -13.22 3.75
C PRO A 56 -7.15 -12.67 4.39
N ALA A 57 -7.88 -13.47 5.17
CA ALA A 57 -8.89 -12.90 6.05
C ALA A 57 -8.24 -11.93 7.05
N TRP A 58 -9.01 -10.99 7.58
CA TRP A 58 -8.56 -10.22 8.73
C TRP A 58 -8.32 -11.21 9.89
N ALA A 59 -7.14 -11.16 10.51
CA ALA A 59 -6.91 -11.93 11.73
C ALA A 59 -7.86 -11.39 12.82
N ALA A 60 -8.52 -12.29 13.56
CA ALA A 60 -9.35 -11.89 14.69
C ALA A 60 -8.56 -10.96 15.61
N SER A 61 -9.15 -9.81 15.97
CA SER A 61 -8.51 -8.87 16.90
C SER A 61 -7.99 -9.62 18.12
N PRO A 62 -6.76 -9.34 18.59
CA PRO A 62 -6.26 -9.92 19.81
C PRO A 62 -7.22 -9.49 20.93
N SER A 63 -7.75 -10.46 21.65
CA SER A 63 -8.52 -10.16 22.86
C SER A 63 -7.61 -9.40 23.83
N LYS A 64 -8.16 -8.32 24.38
CA LYS A 64 -7.51 -7.33 25.24
C LYS A 64 -6.73 -7.95 26.39
#